data_AF-A0A9D7Y6J6-F1
#
_entry.id   AF-A0A9D7Y6J6-F1
#
_cell.length_a   1.000
_cell.length_b   1.000
_cell.length_c   1.000
_cell.angle_alpha   90.00
_cell.angle_beta   90.00
_cell.angle_gamma   90.00
#
_symmetry.space_group_name_H-M   'P 1'
#
loop_
_entity.id
_entity.type
_entity.pdbx_description
1 polymer ?
#
loop_
_entity_poly.entity_id
_entity_poly.type
_entity_poly.pdbx_seq_one_letter_code
_entity_poly.pdbx_strand_id
1 'polypeptide(L)'
;MESIQHEDKFSYKIEYPSDLQLDSIKLPPLIIQPFVENAVKHGLIHKNGKGNLTIKFENFDETLICTIDDDGIGRRASADLKNNQNTLINHLAPV
;
A
#
# COMPACT_ATOMS: atom_id res chain seq x y z
N MET A 1 -8.80 -16.44 6.35
CA MET A 1 -8.01 -15.67 5.38
C MET A 1 -9.00 -15.10 4.38
N GLU A 2 -9.27 -13.81 4.44
CA GLU A 2 -10.18 -13.14 3.50
C GLU A 2 -9.35 -12.37 2.48
N SER A 3 -9.38 -12.85 1.24
CA SER A 3 -8.72 -12.25 0.08
C SER A 3 -9.74 -11.39 -0.64
N ILE A 4 -9.68 -10.07 -0.49
CA ILE A 4 -10.55 -9.12 -1.16
C ILE A 4 -9.98 -8.89 -2.56
N GLN A 5 -10.71 -9.37 -3.56
CA GLN A 5 -10.27 -9.33 -4.94
C GLN A 5 -10.51 -7.94 -5.57
N HIS A 6 -9.49 -7.08 -5.56
CA HIS A 6 -9.32 -6.00 -6.55
C HIS A 6 -8.52 -6.58 -7.74
N GLU A 7 -9.12 -7.57 -8.39
CA GLU A 7 -8.50 -8.85 -8.77
C GLU A 7 -7.38 -8.80 -9.83
N ASP A 8 -7.36 -7.79 -10.71
CA ASP A 8 -6.47 -7.79 -11.88
C ASP A 8 -5.19 -6.97 -11.72
N LYS A 9 -5.10 -6.07 -10.73
CA LYS A 9 -3.96 -5.13 -10.62
C LYS A 9 -2.93 -5.54 -9.59
N PHE A 10 -3.35 -6.06 -8.44
CA PHE A 10 -2.41 -6.50 -7.42
C PHE A 10 -3.01 -7.63 -6.58
N SER A 11 -2.13 -8.41 -5.95
CA SER A 11 -2.48 -9.33 -4.88
C SER A 11 -2.05 -8.76 -3.54
N TYR A 12 -2.69 -9.17 -2.46
CA TYR A 12 -2.22 -8.85 -1.12
C TYR A 12 -2.25 -10.08 -0.22
N LYS A 13 -1.38 -10.06 0.79
CA LYS A 13 -1.38 -11.03 1.89
C LYS A 13 -1.17 -10.33 3.23
N ILE A 14 -1.80 -10.89 4.26
CA ILE A 14 -1.64 -10.44 5.64
C ILE A 14 -1.01 -11.59 6.42
N GLU A 15 0.15 -11.32 7.03
CA GLU A 15 0.93 -12.30 7.78
C GLU A 15 1.03 -11.87 9.24
N TYR A 16 0.78 -12.80 10.15
CA TYR A 16 0.97 -12.60 11.58
C TYR A 16 1.24 -13.96 12.23
N PRO A 17 2.00 -14.02 13.33
CA PRO A 17 2.27 -15.27 14.00
C PRO A 17 1.01 -15.75 14.73
N SER A 18 0.85 -17.08 14.83
CA SER A 18 -0.39 -17.71 15.35
C SER A 18 -0.65 -17.42 16.83
N ASP A 19 0.39 -17.05 17.57
CA ASP A 19 0.34 -16.66 18.98
C ASP A 19 0.05 -15.17 19.18
N LEU A 20 -0.12 -14.40 18.10
CA LEU A 20 -0.51 -13.00 18.17
C LEU A 20 -1.96 -12.87 18.65
N GLN A 21 -2.14 -12.35 19.87
CA GLN A 21 -3.47 -12.07 20.42
C GLN A 21 -4.02 -10.76 19.83
N LEU A 22 -4.68 -10.85 18.68
CA LEU A 22 -5.27 -9.69 17.99
C LEU A 22 -6.19 -8.85 18.89
N ASP A 23 -6.94 -9.49 19.78
CA ASP A 23 -7.89 -8.83 20.69
C ASP A 23 -7.22 -8.01 21.80
N SER A 24 -5.95 -8.29 22.13
CA SER A 24 -5.21 -7.55 23.16
C SER A 24 -4.42 -6.36 22.57
N ILE A 25 -4.31 -6.30 21.24
CA ILE A 25 -3.61 -5.23 20.54
C ILE A 25 -4.47 -3.97 20.53
N LYS A 26 -4.01 -2.93 21.23
CA LYS A 26 -4.60 -1.60 21.20
C LYS A 26 -3.98 -0.76 20.09
N LEU A 27 -4.43 -0.99 18.85
CA LEU A 27 -4.10 -0.15 17.71
C LEU A 27 -5.08 1.01 17.61
N PRO A 28 -4.61 2.28 17.65
CA PRO A 28 -5.48 3.40 17.32
C PRO A 28 -6.06 3.21 15.91
N PRO A 29 -7.35 3.57 15.72
CA PRO A 29 -7.98 3.43 14.41
C PRO A 29 -7.23 4.27 13.38
N LEU A 30 -7.24 3.80 12.13
CA LEU A 30 -6.71 4.52 10.96
C LEU A 30 -5.18 4.75 10.92
N ILE A 31 -4.38 4.15 11.80
CA ILE A 31 -2.91 4.29 11.71
C ILE A 31 -2.32 3.55 10.50
N ILE A 32 -2.78 2.34 10.23
CA ILE A 32 -2.24 1.47 9.16
C ILE A 32 -2.78 1.89 7.79
N GLN A 33 -4.03 2.35 7.75
CA GLN A 33 -4.74 2.72 6.53
C GLN A 33 -3.98 3.70 5.61
N PRO A 34 -3.42 4.84 6.06
CA PRO A 34 -2.74 5.78 5.17
C PRO A 34 -1.51 5.17 4.49
N PHE A 35 -0.80 4.25 5.15
CA PHE A 35 0.36 3.59 4.58
C PHE A 35 -0.03 2.54 3.54
N VAL A 36 -1.06 1.73 3.83
CA VAL A 36 -1.63 0.79 2.86
C VAL A 36 -2.21 1.52 1.65
N GLU A 37 -2.92 2.62 1.90
CA GLU A 37 -3.48 3.47 0.86
C GLU A 37 -2.39 4.07 -0.04
N ASN A 38 -1.28 4.54 0.56
CA ASN A 38 -0.14 5.04 -0.20
C ASN A 38 0.52 3.96 -1.07
N ALA A 39 0.72 2.76 -0.52
CA ALA A 39 1.29 1.62 -1.26
C ALA A 39 0.42 1.27 -2.48
N VAL A 40 -0.90 1.20 -2.30
CA VAL A 40 -1.84 0.91 -3.39
C VAL A 40 -1.89 2.05 -4.40
N LYS A 41 -2.22 3.27 -3.95
CA LYS A 41 -2.46 4.42 -4.82
C LYS A 41 -1.22 4.85 -5.59
N HIS A 42 -0.06 4.86 -4.94
CA HIS A 42 1.14 5.45 -5.53
C HIS A 42 2.13 4.41 -6.05
N GLY A 43 2.13 3.20 -5.50
CA GLY A 43 2.97 2.09 -5.95
C GLY A 43 2.26 1.17 -6.94
N LEU A 44 1.29 0.40 -6.46
CA LEU A 44 0.78 -0.79 -7.15
C LEU A 44 -0.13 -0.48 -8.35
N ILE A 45 -1.00 0.53 -8.26
CA ILE A 45 -1.90 0.90 -9.37
C ILE A 45 -1.13 1.28 -10.64
N HIS A 46 0.05 1.88 -10.49
CA HIS A 46 0.88 2.38 -11.57
C HIS A 46 1.93 1.37 -12.06
N LYS A 47 2.01 0.20 -11.41
CA LYS A 47 2.94 -0.86 -11.80
C LYS A 47 2.49 -1.52 -13.10
N ASN A 48 3.44 -1.81 -13.98
CA ASN A 48 3.18 -2.67 -15.13
C ASN A 48 3.14 -4.13 -14.66
N GLY A 49 2.07 -4.84 -15.01
CA GLY A 49 1.81 -6.19 -14.54
C GLY A 49 1.18 -6.24 -13.14
N LYS A 50 1.11 -7.44 -12.56
CA LYS A 50 0.49 -7.68 -11.26
C LYS A 50 1.43 -7.24 -10.13
N GLY A 51 0.94 -6.39 -9.24
CA GLY A 51 1.65 -5.99 -8.02
C GLY A 51 1.38 -6.92 -6.85
N ASN A 52 2.20 -6.81 -5.80
CA ASN A 52 2.11 -7.57 -4.58
C ASN A 52 2.23 -6.64 -3.37
N LEU A 53 1.32 -6.82 -2.41
CA LEU A 53 1.32 -6.11 -1.13
C LEU A 53 1.40 -7.13 0.00
N THR A 54 2.38 -6.98 0.89
CA THR A 54 2.49 -7.77 2.11
C THR A 54 2.29 -6.86 3.31
N ILE A 55 1.34 -7.21 4.18
CA ILE A 55 1.15 -6.57 5.48
C ILE A 55 1.53 -7.60 6.53
N LYS A 56 2.62 -7.36 7.25
CA LYS A 56 3.18 -8.30 8.23
C LYS A 56 3.13 -7.70 9.63
N PHE A 57 2.62 -8.47 10.58
CA PHE A 57 2.67 -8.15 12.00
C PHE A 57 3.64 -9.10 12.69
N GLU A 58 4.48 -8.56 13.56
CA GLU A 58 5.40 -9.34 14.40
C GLU A 58 5.56 -8.67 15.77
N ASN A 59 5.81 -9.47 16.80
CA ASN A 59 6.17 -8.96 18.12
C ASN A 59 7.69 -9.00 18.28
N PHE A 60 8.26 -7.89 18.72
CA PHE A 60 9.67 -7.77 19.07
C PHE A 60 9.78 -7.01 20.39
N ASP A 61 10.25 -7.68 21.44
CA ASP A 61 10.44 -7.09 22.79
C ASP A 61 9.26 -6.19 23.24
N GLU A 62 8.07 -6.80 23.36
CA GLU A 62 6.80 -6.14 23.73
C GLU A 62 6.28 -5.07 22.75
N THR A 63 6.98 -4.85 21.64
CA THR A 63 6.57 -3.92 20.59
C THR A 63 5.91 -4.67 19.44
N LEU A 64 4.71 -4.24 19.06
CA LEU A 64 4.08 -4.69 17.82
C LEU A 64 4.70 -3.93 16.64
N ILE A 65 5.35 -4.67 15.74
CA ILE A 65 5.86 -4.16 14.48
C ILE A 65 4.85 -4.49 13.39
N CYS A 66 4.41 -3.47 12.65
CA CYS A 66 3.63 -3.62 11.43
C CYS A 66 4.49 -3.18 10.25
N THR A 67 4.74 -4.10 9.32
CA THR A 67 5.49 -3.86 8.08
C THR A 67 4.52 -3.88 6.91
N ILE A 68 4.61 -2.86 6.05
CA ILE A 68 3.85 -2.78 4.81
C ILE A 68 4.88 -2.74 3.67
N ASP A 69 4.89 -3.80 2.87
CA ASP A 69 5.85 -4.01 1.79
C ASP A 69 5.12 -4.13 0.45
N ASP A 70 5.46 -3.24 -0.48
CA ASP A 70 4.87 -3.20 -1.82
C ASP A 70 5.97 -3.29 -2.89
N ASP A 71 5.69 -4.01 -3.98
CA ASP A 71 6.61 -4.11 -5.13
C ASP A 71 6.28 -3.10 -6.24
N GLY A 72 5.64 -1.99 -5.87
CA GLY A 72 5.18 -0.95 -6.78
C GLY A 72 6.32 -0.18 -7.45
N ILE A 73 5.96 0.87 -8.20
CA ILE A 73 6.92 1.67 -8.97
C ILE A 73 7.85 2.55 -8.12
N GLY A 74 7.59 2.65 -6.82
CA GLY A 74 8.30 3.52 -5.90
C GLY A 74 7.94 5.01 -6.04
N ARG A 75 8.37 5.80 -5.05
CA ARG A 75 7.94 7.21 -4.88
C ARG A 75 8.40 8.14 -6.01
N ARG A 76 9.61 7.94 -6.55
CA ARG A 76 10.16 8.82 -7.61
C ARG A 76 9.36 8.70 -8.90
N ALA A 77 9.19 7.48 -9.41
CA ALA A 77 8.41 7.23 -10.61
C ALA A 77 6.95 7.69 -10.47
N SER A 78 6.36 7.53 -9.28
CA SER A 78 5.00 8.01 -8.99
C SER A 78 4.90 9.55 -9.06
N ALA A 79 5.91 10.26 -8.55
CA ALA A 79 5.97 11.72 -8.63
C ALA A 79 6.13 12.21 -10.09
N ASP A 80 6.97 11.55 -10.88
CA ASP A 80 7.20 11.89 -12.29
C ASP A 80 5.92 11.74 -13.12
N LEU A 81 5.12 10.69 -12.87
CA LEU A 81 3.81 10.50 -13.51
C LEU A 81 2.83 11.62 -13.21
N LYS A 82 2.76 12.09 -11.95
CA LYS A 82 1.91 13.23 -11.56
C LYS A 82 2.33 14.52 -12.26
N ASN A 83 3.63 14.78 -12.36
CA ASN A 83 4.16 15.97 -13.03
C ASN A 83 3.88 15.96 -14.54
N ASN A 84 4.01 14.79 -15.18
CA ASN A 84 3.73 14.63 -16.61
C ASN A 84 2.24 14.77 -16.94
N GLN A 85 1.34 14.26 -16.07
CA GLN A 85 -0.09 14.49 -16.23
C GLN A 85 -0.45 15.98 -16.11
N ASN A 86 0.09 16.70 -15.12
CA ASN A 86 -0.17 18.14 -14.94
C ASN A 86 0.28 18.99 -16.14
N THR A 87 1.36 18.61 -16.81
CA THR A 87 1.85 19.35 -17.99
C THR A 87 0.91 19.21 -19.19
N LEU A 88 0.27 18.04 -19.36
CA LEU A 88 -0.66 17.78 -20.46
C LEU A 88 -1.99 18.52 -20.30
N ILE A 89 -2.51 18.62 -19.07
CA ILE A 89 -3.75 19.36 -18.79
C ILE A 89 -3.58 20.87 -18.99
N ASN A 90 -2.43 21.43 -18.64
CA ASN A 90 -2.15 22.86 -18.85
C ASN A 90 -1.94 23.25 -20.32
N HIS A 91 -1.67 22.29 -21.22
CA HIS A 91 -1.50 22.58 -22.65
C HIS A 91 -2.79 22.41 -23.48
N LEU A 92 -3.88 21.90 -22.87
CA LEU A 92 -5.16 21.62 -23.53
C LEU A 92 -6.31 22.54 -23.07
N ALA A 93 -6.06 23.47 -22.15
CA ALA A 93 -7.01 24.54 -21.83
C ALA A 93 -6.80 25.70 -22.82
N PRO A 94 -7.75 25.98 -23.74
CA PRO A 94 -7.66 27.18 -24.56
C PRO A 94 -7.87 28.40 -23.66
N VAL A 95 -7.00 29.40 -23.83
CA VAL A 95 -7.24 30.78 -23.37
C VAL A 95 -8.31 31.40 -24.27
#